data_AF-A0A2X1IY36-F1
#
_entry.id   AF-A0A2X1IY36-F1
#
_cell.length_a   1.000
_cell.length_b   1.000
_cell.length_c   1.000
_cell.angle_alpha   90.00
_cell.angle_beta   90.00
_cell.angle_gamma   90.00
#
_symmetry.space_group_name_H-M   'P 1'
#
loop_
_entity.id
_entity.type
_entity.pdbx_description
1 polymer ?
#
loop_
_entity_poly.entity_id
_entity_poly.type
_entity_poly.pdbx_seq_one_letter_code
_entity_poly.pdbx_strand_id
1 'polypeptide(L)'
;MNAYYIQDRLEAQSWARHYQQIAREEKEAELADDMEKGLPQHLFESLCIDHFATPPGPAKKPLPVRLMTMLSFRSAMAEHIRYMVETIAHHQVDIDSEV
;
A
#
# COMPACT_ATOMS: atom_id res chain seq x y z
N MET A 1 -6.71 25.01 44.44
CA MET A 1 -5.50 24.25 44.07
C MET A 1 -5.99 22.94 43.46
N ASN A 2 -5.84 22.72 42.15
CA ASN A 2 -6.36 21.50 41.50
C ASN A 2 -5.41 20.34 41.82
N ALA A 3 -5.89 19.36 42.59
CA ALA A 3 -5.10 18.21 43.02
C ALA A 3 -4.64 17.32 41.85
N TYR A 4 -5.30 17.44 40.69
CA TYR A 4 -5.07 16.61 39.50
C TYR A 4 -4.44 17.38 38.34
N TYR A 5 -3.95 18.61 38.56
CA TYR A 5 -3.42 19.46 37.49
C TYR A 5 -2.33 18.80 36.64
N ILE A 6 -1.48 17.96 37.25
CA ILE A 6 -0.42 17.25 36.54
C ILE A 6 -1.00 16.11 35.70
N GLN A 7 -1.94 15.35 36.26
CA GLN A 7 -2.63 14.24 35.58
C GLN A 7 -3.45 14.75 34.40
N ASP A 8 -4.25 15.81 34.58
CA ASP A 8 -5.06 16.43 33.52
C ASP A 8 -4.16 16.85 32.34
N ARG A 9 -2.97 17.41 32.63
CA ARG A 9 -2.01 17.82 31.60
C ARG A 9 -1.37 16.63 30.88
N LEU A 10 -1.07 15.54 31.60
CA LEU A 10 -0.54 14.31 31.00
C LEU A 10 -1.57 13.65 30.08
N GLU A 11 -2.83 13.59 30.52
CA GLU A 11 -3.92 13.04 29.71
C GLU A 11 -4.16 13.88 28.45
N ALA A 12 -4.17 15.21 28.57
CA ALA A 12 -4.29 16.08 27.40
C ALA A 12 -3.15 15.85 26.39
N GLN A 13 -1.92 15.62 26.86
CA GLN A 13 -0.80 15.28 26.00
C GLN A 13 -0.89 13.88 25.40
N SER A 14 -1.38 12.87 26.14
CA SER A 14 -1.57 11.54 25.59
C SER A 14 -2.63 11.53 24.49
N TRP A 15 -3.73 12.27 24.69
CA TRP A 15 -4.76 12.46 23.66
C TRP A 15 -4.19 13.16 22.42
N ALA A 16 -3.40 14.22 22.60
CA ALA A 16 -2.77 14.92 21.48
C ALA A 16 -1.87 13.98 20.64
N ARG A 17 -1.04 13.15 21.29
CA ARG A 17 -0.20 12.16 20.59
C ARG A 17 -1.02 11.10 19.88
N HIS A 18 -2.11 10.63 20.51
CA HIS A 18 -2.99 9.63 19.93
C HIS A 18 -3.66 10.15 18.65
N TYR A 19 -4.19 11.37 18.67
CA TYR A 19 -4.79 11.97 17.47
C TYR A 19 -3.76 12.27 16.39
N GLN A 20 -2.53 12.65 16.76
CA GLN A 20 -1.44 12.80 15.79
C GLN A 20 -1.10 11.47 15.09
N GLN A 21 -1.08 10.37 15.85
CA GLN A 21 -0.86 9.04 15.28
C GLN A 21 -1.98 8.64 14.31
N ILE A 22 -3.24 8.86 14.69
CA ILE A 22 -4.39 8.58 13.81
C ILE A 22 -4.32 9.39 12.52
N ALA A 23 -4.04 10.70 12.62
CA ALA A 23 -3.92 11.56 11.44
C ALA A 23 -2.80 11.11 10.51
N ARG A 24 -1.71 10.57 11.08
CA ARG A 24 -0.61 9.99 10.30
C ARG A 24 -1.05 8.71 9.58
N GLU A 25 -1.71 7.80 10.28
CA GLU A 25 -2.23 6.54 9.70
C GLU A 25 -3.27 6.80 8.60
N GLU A 26 -4.13 7.80 8.78
CA GLU A 26 -5.10 8.22 7.77
C GLU A 26 -4.41 8.77 6.52
N LYS A 27 -3.39 9.62 6.69
CA LYS A 27 -2.57 10.12 5.57
C LYS A 27 -1.84 8.99 4.84
N GLU A 28 -1.30 8.01 5.57
CA GLU A 28 -0.66 6.82 4.97
C GLU A 28 -1.66 6.01 4.15
N ALA A 29 -2.87 5.80 4.67
CA ALA A 29 -3.93 5.07 3.97
C ALA A 29 -4.43 5.81 2.71
N GLU A 30 -4.66 7.12 2.80
CA GLU A 30 -5.06 7.95 1.65
C GLU A 30 -4.00 7.91 0.53
N LEU A 31 -2.72 8.02 0.89
CA LEU A 31 -1.62 7.94 -0.07
C LEU A 31 -1.53 6.55 -0.70
N ALA A 32 -1.68 5.49 0.09
CA ALA A 32 -1.70 4.12 -0.41
C ALA A 32 -2.84 3.89 -1.42
N ASP A 33 -4.03 4.41 -1.16
CA ASP A 33 -5.19 4.29 -2.06
C ASP A 33 -4.97 5.02 -3.39
N ASP A 34 -4.34 6.19 -3.35
CA ASP A 34 -4.01 6.94 -4.57
C ASP A 34 -2.90 6.25 -5.38
N MET A 35 -1.90 5.67 -4.71
CA MET A 35 -0.87 4.87 -5.34
C MET A 35 -1.41 3.57 -5.95
N GLU A 36 -2.38 2.93 -5.29
CA GLU A 36 -3.03 1.71 -5.78
C GLU A 36 -3.76 1.96 -7.11
N LYS A 37 -4.47 3.09 -7.22
CA LYS A 37 -5.10 3.53 -8.48
C LYS A 37 -4.07 3.75 -9.60
N GLY A 38 -2.86 4.18 -9.24
CA GLY A 38 -1.74 4.38 -10.17
C GLY A 38 -1.06 3.08 -10.62
N LEU A 39 -1.30 1.95 -9.95
CA LEU A 39 -0.66 0.66 -10.22
C LEU A 39 -1.68 -0.44 -10.61
N PRO A 40 -2.43 -0.28 -11.71
CA PRO A 40 -3.35 -1.31 -12.18
C PRO A 40 -2.61 -2.58 -12.62
N GLN A 41 -3.21 -3.73 -12.33
CA GLN A 41 -2.67 -5.08 -12.61
C GLN A 41 -2.19 -5.29 -14.05
N HIS A 42 -2.80 -4.61 -15.04
CA HIS A 42 -2.40 -4.73 -16.44
C HIS A 42 -0.98 -4.22 -16.73
N LEU A 43 -0.39 -3.38 -15.86
CA LEU A 43 0.98 -2.90 -16.02
C LEU A 43 1.96 -4.04 -15.75
N PHE A 44 1.68 -4.80 -14.69
CA PHE A 44 2.40 -6.03 -14.38
C PHE A 44 2.18 -7.07 -15.47
N GLU A 45 1.02 -7.09 -16.12
CA GLU A 45 0.76 -8.02 -17.23
C GLU A 45 1.61 -7.69 -18.45
N SER A 46 1.67 -6.42 -18.84
CA SER A 46 2.57 -5.96 -19.89
C SER A 46 4.02 -6.30 -19.55
N LEU A 47 4.46 -5.99 -18.32
CA LEU A 47 5.82 -6.28 -17.87
C LEU A 47 6.14 -7.78 -17.96
N CYS A 48 5.19 -8.64 -17.58
CA CYS A 48 5.37 -10.08 -17.66
C CYS A 48 5.38 -10.59 -19.11
N ILE A 49 4.61 -9.99 -20.01
CA ILE A 49 4.66 -10.32 -21.44
C ILE A 49 6.01 -9.91 -22.01
N ASP A 50 6.50 -8.71 -21.72
CA ASP A 50 7.75 -8.19 -22.30
C ASP A 50 8.98 -9.01 -21.88
N HIS A 51 9.02 -9.48 -20.63
CA HIS A 51 10.21 -10.14 -20.06
C HIS A 51 10.10 -11.67 -20.00
N PHE A 52 8.89 -12.23 -19.91
CA PHE A 52 8.66 -13.66 -19.72
C PHE A 52 7.87 -14.32 -20.86
N ALA A 53 7.49 -13.61 -21.93
CA ALA A 53 6.90 -14.26 -23.09
C ALA A 53 7.94 -15.13 -23.81
N THR A 54 8.05 -16.38 -23.35
CA THR A 54 8.62 -17.46 -24.15
C THR A 54 7.66 -17.70 -25.32
N PRO A 55 8.11 -17.72 -26.59
CA PRO A 55 7.23 -17.90 -27.74
C PRO A 55 6.47 -19.23 -27.57
N PRO A 56 5.14 -19.18 -27.43
CA PRO A 56 4.39 -20.41 -27.30
C PRO A 56 4.34 -21.11 -28.68
N GLY A 57 4.27 -22.45 -28.67
CA GLY A 57 3.88 -23.18 -29.87
C GLY A 57 2.52 -22.70 -30.42
N PRO A 58 2.20 -22.96 -31.69
CA PRO A 58 1.22 -22.22 -32.52
C PRO A 58 -0.23 -22.15 -32.00
N ALA A 59 -0.57 -22.79 -30.88
CA ALA A 59 -1.93 -22.89 -30.35
C ALA A 59 -2.08 -22.53 -28.85
N LYS A 60 -1.02 -22.03 -28.19
CA LYS A 60 -1.05 -21.80 -26.73
C LYS A 60 -0.83 -20.32 -26.40
N LYS A 61 -1.62 -19.77 -25.48
CA LYS A 61 -1.29 -18.45 -24.88
C LYS A 61 0.01 -18.58 -24.06
N PRO A 62 0.85 -17.53 -24.00
CA PRO A 62 2.04 -17.50 -23.14
C PRO A 62 1.68 -17.84 -21.69
N LEU A 63 2.60 -18.49 -20.97
CA LEU A 63 2.44 -18.82 -19.55
C LEU A 63 2.05 -17.60 -18.69
N PRO A 64 2.70 -16.42 -18.79
CA PRO A 64 2.33 -15.25 -17.97
C PRO A 64 0.88 -14.81 -18.21
N VAL A 65 0.45 -14.73 -19.47
CA VAL A 65 -0.95 -14.39 -19.83
C VAL A 65 -1.94 -15.39 -19.22
N ARG A 66 -1.57 -16.67 -19.15
CA ARG A 66 -2.43 -17.72 -18.59
C ARG A 66 -2.53 -17.61 -17.07
N LEU A 67 -1.43 -17.33 -16.38
CA LEU A 67 -1.41 -17.13 -14.92
C LEU A 67 -2.26 -15.91 -14.53
N MET A 68 -2.17 -14.81 -15.27
CA MET A 68 -2.90 -13.58 -14.96
C MET A 68 -4.41 -13.68 -15.20
N THR A 69 -4.85 -14.65 -16.00
CA THR A 69 -6.28 -14.98 -16.11
C THR A 69 -6.82 -15.84 -14.96
N MET A 70 -5.96 -16.40 -14.10
CA MET A 70 -6.41 -17.19 -12.95
C MET A 70 -6.86 -16.27 -11.81
N LEU A 71 -8.06 -16.48 -11.29
CA LEU A 71 -8.62 -15.67 -10.20
C LEU A 71 -7.73 -15.64 -8.95
N SER A 72 -7.14 -16.78 -8.58
CA SER A 72 -6.24 -16.89 -7.44
C SER A 72 -4.99 -16.01 -7.58
N PHE A 73 -4.37 -16.00 -8.78
CA PHE A 73 -3.23 -15.15 -9.07
C PHE A 73 -3.63 -13.67 -9.06
N ARG A 74 -4.78 -13.34 -9.65
CA ARG A 74 -5.29 -11.98 -9.67
C ARG A 74 -5.57 -11.43 -8.27
N SER A 75 -6.10 -12.28 -7.38
CA SER A 75 -6.33 -11.93 -5.97
C SER A 75 -5.01 -11.71 -5.22
N ALA A 76 -4.08 -12.66 -5.34
CA ALA A 76 -2.77 -12.55 -4.69
C ALA A 76 -1.98 -11.32 -5.20
N MET A 77 -2.11 -10.99 -6.49
CA MET A 77 -1.51 -9.77 -7.05
C MET A 77 -2.13 -8.50 -6.49
N ALA A 78 -3.45 -8.45 -6.27
CA ALA A 78 -4.09 -7.30 -5.65
C ALA A 78 -3.59 -7.10 -4.21
N GLU A 79 -3.53 -8.18 -3.42
CA GLU A 79 -2.97 -8.13 -2.06
C GLU A 79 -1.51 -7.69 -2.05
N HIS A 80 -0.72 -8.18 -3.00
CA HIS A 80 0.69 -7.79 -3.10
C HIS A 80 0.87 -6.33 -3.52
N ILE A 81 0.07 -5.84 -4.48
CA ILE A 81 0.07 -4.42 -4.87
C ILE A 81 -0.30 -3.57 -3.65
N ARG A 82 -1.33 -3.97 -2.89
CA ARG A 82 -1.73 -3.27 -1.67
C ARG A 82 -0.59 -3.18 -0.66
N TYR A 83 0.07 -4.31 -0.37
CA TYR A 83 1.22 -4.33 0.52
C TYR A 83 2.37 -3.43 0.03
N MET A 84 2.66 -3.43 -1.27
CA MET A 84 3.69 -2.57 -1.85
C MET A 84 3.37 -1.10 -1.67
N VAL A 85 2.15 -0.66 -1.97
CA VAL A 85 1.77 0.75 -1.86
C VAL A 85 1.69 1.22 -0.41
N GLU A 86 1.20 0.40 0.52
CA GLU A 86 1.22 0.71 1.96
C GLU A 86 2.65 0.85 2.46
N THR A 87 3.54 -0.05 2.05
CA THR A 87 4.96 0.03 2.45
C THR A 87 5.60 1.31 1.90
N ILE A 88 5.35 1.68 0.65
CA ILE A 88 5.92 2.92 0.10
C ILE A 88 5.30 4.16 0.77
N ALA A 89 3.98 4.16 0.99
CA ALA A 89 3.28 5.26 1.65
C ALA A 89 3.79 5.48 3.09
N HIS A 90 4.02 4.39 3.83
CA HIS A 90 4.61 4.44 5.17
C HIS A 90 5.97 5.15 5.17
N HIS A 91 6.89 4.72 4.31
CA HIS A 91 8.20 5.35 4.20
C HIS A 91 8.10 6.81 3.70
N GLN A 92 7.16 7.12 2.82
CA GLN A 92 6.98 8.49 2.34
C GLN A 92 6.50 9.42 3.46
N VAL A 93 5.58 8.95 4.31
CA VAL A 93 5.10 9.73 5.46
C VAL A 93 6.17 9.86 6.53
N ASP A 94 7.01 8.86 6.75
CA ASP A 94 8.20 8.98 7.61
C ASP A 94 9.11 10.10 7.10
N ILE A 95 9.47 10.10 5.81
CA ILE A 95 10.31 11.14 5.19
C ILE A 95 9.69 12.53 5.34
N ASP A 96 8.38 12.66 5.12
CA ASP A 96 7.65 13.93 5.29
C ASP A 96 7.65 14.41 6.75
N SER A 97 7.76 13.49 7.72
CA SER A 97 7.73 13.78 9.16
C SER A 97 9.10 14.09 9.77
N GLU A 98 10.19 13.75 9.06
CA GLU A 98 11.57 14.04 9.47
C GLU A 98 12.01 15.50 9.20
N VAL A 99 11.14 16.32 8.59
CA VAL A 99 11.37 17.74 8.24
C VAL A 99 10.83 18.68 9.31
#